data_AF-A0AAV5SCC1-F1
#
_entry.id   AF-A0AAV5SCC1-F1
#
_cell.length_a   1.000
_cell.length_b   1.000
_cell.length_c   1.000
_cell.angle_alpha   90.00
_cell.angle_beta   90.00
_cell.angle_gamma   90.00
#
_symmetry.space_group_name_H-M   'P 1'
#
loop_
_entity.id
_entity.type
_entity.pdbx_description
1 polymer ?
#
loop_
_entity_poly.entity_id
_entity_poly.type
_entity_poly.pdbx_seq_one_letter_code
_entity_poly.pdbx_strand_id
1 'polypeptide(L)'
;MYDKGEARPSISSTSSLIWMSLGDIRRQVCGGVFSPHTKIQIARQVLKAIKVLHEIGYLHRDIKPANVAVGLPPRDSIIYLIDFGIGRPYRDKDGAVK
;
A
#
# COMPACT_ATOMS: atom_id res chain seq x y z
N MET A 1 -4.30 -10.62 9.17
CA MET A 1 -4.59 -10.21 7.77
C MET A 1 -3.55 -10.73 6.79
N TYR A 2 -2.29 -10.85 7.21
CA TYR A 2 -1.23 -11.58 6.51
C TYR A 2 -1.02 -12.94 7.18
N ASP A 3 -0.55 -13.93 6.40
CA ASP A 3 -0.19 -15.26 6.90
C ASP A 3 0.90 -15.09 7.96
N LYS A 4 0.54 -15.29 9.24
CA LYS A 4 1.40 -14.97 10.38
C LYS A 4 2.56 -15.98 10.45
N GLY A 5 3.72 -15.59 9.94
CA GLY A 5 5.02 -16.05 10.45
C GLY A 5 5.53 -15.05 11.49
N GLU A 6 6.22 -15.53 12.53
CA GLU A 6 6.76 -14.75 13.66
C GLU A 6 7.88 -13.76 13.27
N ALA A 7 7.65 -12.89 12.29
CA ALA A 7 8.61 -11.86 11.91
C ALA A 7 8.49 -10.66 12.87
N ARG A 8 9.57 -10.38 13.61
CA ARG A 8 9.68 -9.17 14.44
C ARG A 8 9.63 -7.94 13.54
N PRO A 9 8.90 -6.88 13.93
CA PRO A 9 8.72 -5.75 13.05
C PRO A 9 10.01 -4.93 12.91
N SER A 10 10.70 -4.99 11.75
CA SER A 10 11.74 -4.01 11.40
C SER A 10 11.10 -2.72 10.89
N ILE A 11 11.39 -1.59 11.53
CA ILE A 11 10.89 -0.27 11.13
C ILE A 11 11.61 0.16 9.84
N SER A 12 10.89 0.42 8.76
CA SER A 12 11.45 1.00 7.53
C SER A 12 11.60 2.51 7.68
N SER A 13 12.74 3.07 7.25
CA SER A 13 13.12 4.49 7.41
C SER A 13 12.17 5.53 6.78
N THR A 14 11.11 5.11 6.09
CA THR A 14 10.34 6.01 5.22
C THR A 14 9.20 6.74 5.95
N SER A 15 8.72 6.28 7.11
CA SER A 15 7.81 7.03 8.00
C SER A 15 7.50 6.22 9.25
N SER A 16 7.51 6.83 10.44
CA SER A 16 7.32 6.21 11.77
C SER A 16 5.97 5.51 12.02
N LEU A 17 5.14 5.33 10.98
CA LEU A 17 3.77 4.81 11.05
C LEU A 17 3.56 3.52 10.25
N ILE A 18 4.52 3.13 9.42
CA ILE A 18 4.45 1.95 8.56
C ILE A 18 5.50 0.92 8.96
N TRP A 19 5.15 -0.35 8.79
CA TRP A 19 6.05 -1.46 9.01
C TRP A 19 6.85 -1.75 7.73
N MET A 20 6.45 -2.77 6.98
CA MET A 20 7.09 -3.23 5.77
C MET A 20 6.19 -3.04 4.56
N SER A 21 6.82 -2.94 3.38
CA SER A 21 6.09 -3.03 2.12
C SER A 21 5.57 -4.45 1.89
N LEU A 22 4.52 -4.60 1.09
CA LEU A 22 4.05 -5.92 0.66
C LEU A 22 5.11 -6.67 -0.15
N GLY A 23 5.98 -5.95 -0.85
CA GLY A 23 7.14 -6.54 -1.54
C GLY A 23 8.09 -7.23 -0.56
N ASP A 24 8.36 -6.61 0.57
CA ASP A 24 9.23 -7.16 1.61
C ASP A 24 8.54 -8.28 2.38
N ILE A 25 7.27 -8.11 2.77
CA ILE A 25 6.52 -9.16 3.46
C ILE A 25 6.42 -10.42 2.59
N ARG A 26 6.13 -10.27 1.29
CA ARG A 26 6.07 -11.39 0.36
C ARG A 26 7.38 -12.17 0.33
N ARG A 27 8.51 -11.47 0.29
CA ARG A 27 9.86 -12.05 0.16
C ARG A 27 10.38 -12.64 1.48
N GLN A 28 10.13 -11.98 2.60
CA GLN A 28 10.76 -12.30 3.88
C GLN A 28 9.87 -13.16 4.79
N VAL A 29 8.54 -13.08 4.65
CA VAL A 29 7.59 -13.72 5.57
C VAL A 29 6.80 -14.84 4.89
N CYS A 30 6.33 -14.63 3.66
CA CYS A 30 5.39 -15.54 3.01
C CYS A 30 6.03 -16.53 2.02
N GLY A 31 7.35 -16.71 2.04
CA GLY A 31 8.03 -17.63 1.11
C GLY A 31 7.82 -17.30 -0.37
N GLY A 32 7.55 -16.04 -0.70
CA GLY A 32 7.38 -15.54 -2.06
C GLY A 32 5.93 -15.38 -2.53
N VAL A 33 4.93 -15.94 -1.84
CA VAL A 33 3.52 -15.93 -2.30
C VAL A 33 2.56 -15.77 -1.12
N PHE A 34 1.61 -14.84 -1.25
CA PHE A 34 0.50 -14.69 -0.30
C PHE A 34 -0.62 -15.70 -0.55
N SER A 35 -1.31 -16.14 0.50
CA SER A 35 -2.55 -16.90 0.37
C SER A 35 -3.62 -16.17 -0.47
N PRO A 36 -4.55 -16.89 -1.13
CA PRO A 36 -5.64 -16.27 -1.90
C PRO A 36 -6.47 -15.27 -1.08
N HIS A 37 -6.77 -15.63 0.17
CA HIS A 37 -7.52 -14.77 1.09
C HIS A 37 -6.80 -13.44 1.34
N THR A 38 -5.50 -13.47 1.65
CA THR A 38 -4.69 -12.26 1.86
C THR A 38 -4.60 -11.41 0.60
N LYS A 39 -4.44 -12.02 -0.59
CA LYS A 39 -4.44 -11.29 -1.87
C LYS A 39 -5.73 -10.50 -2.10
N ILE A 40 -6.89 -11.11 -1.85
CA ILE A 40 -8.19 -10.46 -2.01
C ILE A 40 -8.33 -9.28 -1.04
N GLN A 41 -7.94 -9.47 0.22
CA GLN A 41 -8.01 -8.43 1.24
C GLN A 41 -7.10 -7.24 0.94
N ILE A 42 -5.87 -7.49 0.46
CA ILE A 42 -4.95 -6.46 -0.02
C ILE A 42 -5.55 -5.69 -1.20
N ALA A 43 -6.01 -6.41 -2.23
CA ALA A 43 -6.55 -5.80 -3.44
C ALA A 43 -7.72 -4.86 -3.14
N ARG A 44 -8.62 -5.29 -2.25
CA ARG A 44 -9.76 -4.47 -1.80
C ARG A 44 -9.33 -3.15 -1.16
N GLN A 45 -8.32 -3.17 -0.29
CA GLN A 45 -7.82 -1.95 0.36
C GLN A 45 -7.05 -1.04 -0.61
N VAL A 46 -6.21 -1.62 -1.47
CA VAL A 46 -5.47 -0.87 -2.51
C VAL A 46 -6.44 -0.17 -3.45
N LEU A 47 -7.48 -0.86 -3.93
CA LEU A 47 -8.50 -0.26 -4.78
C LEU A 47 -9.24 0.89 -4.09
N LYS A 48 -9.56 0.74 -2.80
CA LYS A 48 -10.18 1.82 -2.01
C LYS A 48 -9.26 3.04 -1.89
N ALA A 49 -7.97 2.83 -1.66
CA ALA A 49 -6.99 3.92 -1.57
C ALA A 49 -6.79 4.63 -2.92
N ILE A 50 -6.71 3.86 -4.02
CA ILE A 50 -6.64 4.41 -5.38
C ILE A 50 -7.89 5.23 -5.70
N LYS A 51 -9.08 4.73 -5.35
CA LYS A 51 -10.34 5.46 -5.55
C LYS A 51 -10.30 6.83 -4.86
N VAL A 52 -9.92 6.88 -3.58
CA VAL A 52 -9.81 8.14 -2.83
C VAL A 52 -8.78 9.09 -3.48
N LEU A 53 -7.62 8.56 -3.91
CA LEU A 53 -6.62 9.35 -4.61
C LEU A 53 -7.15 9.94 -5.92
N HIS A 54 -7.92 9.17 -6.67
CA HIS A 54 -8.53 9.61 -7.93
C HIS A 54 -9.65 10.62 -7.70
N GLU A 55 -10.42 10.50 -6.60
CA GLU A 55 -11.46 11.46 -6.21
C GLU A 55 -10.88 12.84 -5.92
N ILE A 56 -9.68 12.91 -5.32
CA ILE A 56 -8.95 14.18 -5.12
C ILE A 56 -8.18 14.64 -6.37
N GLY A 57 -8.39 14.00 -7.53
CA GLY A 57 -7.85 14.44 -8.81
C GLY A 57 -6.39 14.07 -9.06
N TYR A 58 -5.84 13.07 -8.35
CA TYR A 58 -4.45 12.62 -8.51
C TYR A 58 -4.34 11.20 -9.07
N LEU A 59 -3.28 10.95 -9.83
CA LEU A 59 -2.84 9.63 -10.24
C LEU A 59 -1.56 9.27 -9.49
N HIS A 60 -1.47 8.04 -8.97
CA HIS A 60 -0.24 7.55 -8.33
C HIS A 60 0.85 7.18 -9.34
N ARG A 61 0.46 6.51 -10.44
CA ARG A 61 1.31 6.04 -11.56
C ARG A 61 2.39 4.98 -11.25
N ASP A 62 2.61 4.61 -9.99
CA ASP A 62 3.61 3.59 -9.60
C ASP A 62 3.04 2.59 -8.57
N ILE A 63 1.89 1.99 -8.90
CA ILE A 63 1.27 0.99 -8.03
C ILE A 63 1.98 -0.35 -8.19
N LYS A 64 2.76 -0.73 -7.19
CA LYS A 64 3.48 -2.01 -7.10
C LYS A 64 3.63 -2.43 -5.64
N PRO A 65 3.90 -3.72 -5.34
CA PRO A 65 4.00 -4.20 -3.95
C PRO A 65 5.01 -3.45 -3.07
N ALA A 66 6.07 -2.87 -3.65
CA ALA A 66 7.05 -2.05 -2.92
C ALA A 66 6.47 -0.71 -2.42
N ASN A 67 5.44 -0.18 -3.10
CA ASN A 67 4.80 1.10 -2.77
C ASN A 67 3.48 0.92 -2.01
N VAL A 68 3.26 -0.28 -1.45
CA VAL A 68 2.11 -0.60 -0.63
C VAL A 68 2.63 -1.14 0.69
N ALA A 69 2.32 -0.47 1.80
CA ALA A 69 2.85 -0.81 3.12
C ALA A 69 1.75 -1.16 4.12
N VAL A 70 2.13 -1.95 5.12
CA VAL A 70 1.25 -2.30 6.26
C VAL A 70 1.50 -1.33 7.40
N GLY A 71 0.44 -0.91 8.09
CA GLY A 71 0.58 -0.08 9.30
C GLY A 71 1.30 -0.80 10.43
N LEU A 72 1.86 -0.03 11.37
CA LEU A 72 2.29 -0.58 12.66
C LEU A 72 1.07 -0.86 13.56
N PRO A 73 1.16 -1.81 14.52
CA PRO A 73 0.12 -1.99 15.53
C PRO A 73 -0.28 -0.66 16.20
N PRO A 74 -1.58 -0.41 16.44
CA PRO A 74 -2.74 -1.30 16.26
C PRO A 74 -3.36 -1.29 14.85
N ARG A 75 -2.67 -0.72 13.86
CA ARG A 75 -3.13 -0.55 12.46
C ARG A 75 -2.49 -1.54 11.49
N ASP A 76 -2.02 -2.67 11.98
CA ASP A 76 -1.38 -3.75 11.21
C ASP A 76 -2.35 -4.49 10.25
N SER A 77 -3.64 -4.18 10.32
CA SER A 77 -4.65 -4.58 9.34
C SER A 77 -4.89 -3.53 8.24
N ILE A 78 -4.25 -2.37 8.31
CA ILE A 78 -4.45 -1.27 7.36
C ILE A 78 -3.33 -1.25 6.33
N ILE A 79 -3.70 -1.09 5.06
CA ILE A 79 -2.79 -0.85 3.95
C ILE A 79 -2.66 0.65 3.66
N TYR A 80 -1.44 1.09 3.39
CA TYR A 80 -1.09 2.44 2.96
C TYR A 80 -0.47 2.41 1.57
N LEU A 81 -0.91 3.31 0.69
CA LEU A 81 -0.14 3.68 -0.50
C LEU A 81 0.96 4.65 -0.08
N ILE A 82 2.18 4.40 -0.53
CA ILE A 82 3.36 5.21 -0.22
C ILE A 82 4.09 5.56 -1.51
N ASP A 83 5.03 6.50 -1.42
CA ASP A 83 5.85 6.96 -2.54
C ASP A 83 5.03 7.55 -3.70
N PHE A 84 4.61 8.80 -3.51
CA PHE A 84 3.94 9.62 -4.53
C PHE A 84 4.94 10.37 -5.42
N GLY A 85 6.22 9.97 -5.46
CA GLY A 85 7.30 10.72 -6.12
C GLY A 85 7.07 10.98 -7.62
N ILE A 86 6.30 10.11 -8.29
CA ILE A 86 5.87 10.31 -9.68
C ILE A 86 4.37 10.60 -9.82
N GLY A 87 3.66 10.84 -8.72
CA GLY A 87 2.24 11.17 -8.76
C GLY A 87 1.98 12.48 -9.51
N ARG A 88 0.84 12.59 -10.20
CA ARG A 88 0.46 13.82 -10.91
C ARG A 88 -1.03 14.13 -10.78
N PRO A 89 -1.41 15.41 -10.68
CA PRO A 89 -2.80 15.79 -10.84
C PRO A 89 -3.24 15.51 -12.28
N TYR A 90 -4.39 14.85 -12.44
CA TYR A 90 -5.02 14.63 -13.74
C TYR A 90 -6.29 15.47 -13.92
N ARG A 91 -6.76 16.12 -12.86
CA ARG A 91 -7.81 17.14 -12.93
C ARG A 91 -7.21 18.54 -12.87
N ASP A 92 -7.80 19.48 -13.60
CA ASP A 92 -7.54 20.90 -13.43
C ASP A 92 -8.30 21.49 -12.22
N LYS A 93 -8.17 22.79 -12.01
CA LYS A 93 -8.81 23.49 -10.88
C LYS A 93 -10.34 23.50 -10.98
N ASP A 94 -10.86 23.30 -12.19
CA ASP A 94 -12.28 23.30 -12.52
C ASP A 94 -12.86 21.87 -12.52
N GLY A 95 -12.02 20.86 -12.23
CA GLY A 95 -12.41 19.45 -12.14
C GLY A 95 -12.44 18.72 -13.48
N ALA A 96 -12.07 19.38 -14.58
CA ALA A 96 -11.98 18.74 -15.89
C ALA A 96 -10.71 17.89 -15.98
N VAL A 97 -10.81 16.78 -16.71
CA VAL A 97 -9.68 15.89 -16.96
C VAL A 97 -8.74 16.58 -17.94
N LYS A 98 -7.46 16.69 -17.58
CA LYS A 98 -6.38 17.24 -18.41
C LYS A 98 -5.94 16.30 -19.51
#